data_AF-A0A645EXV2-F1
#
_entry.id   AF-A0A645EXV2-F1
#
_cell.length_a   1.000
_cell.length_b   1.000
_cell.length_c   1.000
_cell.angle_alpha   90.00
_cell.angle_beta   90.00
_cell.angle_gamma   90.00
#
_symmetry.space_group_name_H-M   'P 1'
#
loop_
_entity.id
_entity.type
_entity.pdbx_description
1 polymer ?
#
loop_
_entity_poly.entity_id
_entity_poly.type
_entity_poly.pdbx_seq_one_letter_code
_entity_poly.pdbx_strand_id
1 'polypeptide(L)'
;MPRKDFERPDGLVSVQICTESGKRPSELCALDPRGSTIRSELFVKGTEPSEDSICDIHVIKDVCIESNKLASEYCPPASIQSKVFIQRPESLDPNNAMPADYIYEAPTSICDIHKTFMPNEGDDYEIDNDAGESDSSGSDDY
;
A
#
# COMPACT_ATOMS: atom_id res chain seq x y z
N MET A 1 -29.19 -30.28 -29.03
CA MET A 1 -30.09 -30.14 -27.87
C MET A 1 -30.38 -28.66 -27.67
N PRO A 2 -31.64 -28.24 -27.44
CA PRO A 2 -31.92 -26.84 -27.14
C PRO A 2 -31.43 -26.50 -25.73
N ARG A 3 -30.94 -25.26 -25.51
CA ARG A 3 -30.59 -24.78 -24.17
C ARG A 3 -31.86 -24.62 -23.37
N LYS A 4 -31.84 -25.11 -22.14
CA LYS A 4 -32.91 -24.91 -21.16
C LYS A 4 -32.58 -23.61 -20.43
N ASP A 5 -33.39 -22.58 -20.62
CA ASP A 5 -33.22 -21.32 -19.90
C ASP A 5 -33.63 -21.53 -18.44
N PHE A 6 -32.75 -21.16 -17.52
CA PHE A 6 -33.01 -21.18 -16.08
C PHE A 6 -33.41 -19.77 -15.67
N GLU A 7 -34.64 -19.60 -15.19
CA GLU A 7 -35.07 -18.35 -14.60
C GLU A 7 -34.36 -18.15 -13.26
N ARG A 8 -33.85 -16.93 -13.03
CA ARG A 8 -33.23 -16.58 -11.75
C ARG A 8 -34.33 -16.59 -10.68
N PRO A 9 -34.18 -17.38 -9.61
CA PRO A 9 -35.18 -17.40 -8.54
C PRO A 9 -35.24 -16.05 -7.83
N ASP A 10 -36.44 -15.68 -7.39
CA ASP A 10 -36.67 -14.49 -6.58
C ASP A 10 -35.95 -14.60 -5.22
N GLY A 11 -35.61 -13.45 -4.63
CA GLY A 11 -34.93 -13.38 -3.33
C GLY A 11 -33.41 -13.44 -3.39
N LEU A 12 -32.82 -13.43 -4.58
CA LEU A 12 -31.38 -13.22 -4.77
C LEU A 12 -31.06 -11.73 -4.96
N VAL A 13 -29.99 -11.27 -4.31
CA VAL A 13 -29.42 -9.93 -4.47
C VAL A 13 -28.02 -10.02 -5.05
N SER A 14 -27.66 -9.03 -5.88
CA SER A 14 -26.31 -8.92 -6.45
C SER A 14 -25.52 -7.90 -5.66
N VAL A 15 -24.38 -8.32 -5.12
CA VAL A 15 -23.55 -7.51 -4.22
C VAL A 15 -22.09 -7.60 -4.65
N GLN A 16 -21.39 -6.46 -4.61
CA GLN A 16 -19.94 -6.42 -4.80
C GLN A 16 -19.22 -6.85 -3.52
N ILE A 17 -18.26 -7.75 -3.65
CA ILE A 17 -17.42 -8.31 -2.60
C ILE A 17 -15.95 -8.27 -3.01
N CYS A 18 -15.06 -8.30 -2.02
CA CYS A 18 -13.65 -8.59 -2.22
C CYS A 18 -13.45 -10.12 -2.23
N THR A 19 -12.86 -10.67 -3.28
CA THR A 19 -12.66 -12.13 -3.42
C THR A 19 -11.72 -12.71 -2.39
N GLU A 20 -10.89 -11.88 -1.77
CA GLU A 20 -9.87 -12.29 -0.82
C GLU A 20 -10.40 -12.33 0.61
N SER A 21 -11.24 -11.36 1.00
CA SER A 21 -11.81 -11.29 2.35
C SER A 21 -13.24 -11.83 2.46
N GLY A 22 -13.95 -11.92 1.34
CA GLY A 22 -15.40 -12.21 1.32
C GLY A 22 -16.27 -11.06 1.86
N LYS A 23 -15.67 -9.93 2.22
CA LYS A 23 -16.33 -8.73 2.77
C LYS A 23 -16.68 -7.74 1.65
N ARG A 24 -17.35 -6.64 1.99
CA ARG A 24 -17.55 -5.52 1.05
C ARG A 24 -16.19 -4.93 0.62
N PRO A 25 -16.01 -4.60 -0.66
CA PRO A 25 -14.73 -4.11 -1.15
C PRO A 25 -14.41 -2.72 -0.59
N SER A 26 -13.13 -2.47 -0.35
CA SER A 26 -12.59 -1.12 -0.18
C SER A 26 -11.96 -0.65 -1.49
N GLU A 27 -11.54 0.62 -1.55
CA GLU A 27 -10.80 1.16 -2.70
C GLU A 27 -9.50 0.39 -2.96
N LEU A 28 -8.88 -0.15 -1.90
CA LEU A 28 -7.64 -0.92 -2.00
C LEU A 28 -7.83 -2.25 -2.73
N CYS A 29 -9.03 -2.83 -2.69
CA CYS A 29 -9.35 -4.05 -3.45
C CYS A 29 -9.25 -3.85 -4.97
N ALA A 30 -9.51 -2.62 -5.45
CA ALA A 30 -9.37 -2.27 -6.85
C ALA A 30 -7.90 -2.05 -7.27
N LEU A 31 -7.04 -1.71 -6.30
CA LEU A 31 -5.62 -1.39 -6.48
C LEU A 31 -4.70 -2.59 -6.15
N ASP A 32 -5.27 -3.78 -5.96
CA ASP A 32 -4.48 -4.99 -5.74
C ASP A 32 -3.51 -5.24 -6.92
N PRO A 33 -2.25 -5.60 -6.67
CA PRO A 33 -1.24 -5.82 -7.70
C PRO A 33 -1.59 -6.94 -8.70
N ARG A 34 -2.53 -7.83 -8.38
CA ARG A 34 -3.07 -8.86 -9.29
C ARG A 34 -4.16 -8.34 -10.23
N GLY A 35 -4.55 -7.09 -10.07
CA GLY A 35 -5.77 -6.53 -10.64
C GLY A 35 -6.93 -6.54 -9.64
N SER A 36 -8.03 -5.87 -10.01
CA SER A 36 -9.17 -5.70 -9.12
C SER A 36 -9.68 -7.04 -8.57
N THR A 37 -9.71 -7.15 -7.25
CA THR A 37 -10.28 -8.28 -6.50
C THR A 37 -11.77 -8.06 -6.20
N ILE A 38 -12.38 -7.04 -6.81
CA ILE A 38 -13.80 -6.74 -6.65
C ILE A 38 -14.60 -7.61 -7.62
N ARG A 39 -15.53 -8.40 -7.09
CA ARG A 39 -16.46 -9.19 -7.91
C ARG A 39 -17.89 -9.00 -7.45
N SER A 40 -18.81 -9.06 -8.41
CA SER A 40 -20.24 -9.12 -8.11
C SER A 40 -20.65 -10.57 -7.93
N GLU A 41 -21.19 -10.89 -6.77
CA GLU A 41 -21.72 -12.21 -6.43
C GLU A 41 -23.21 -12.15 -6.08
N LEU A 42 -23.86 -13.31 -6.16
CA LEU A 42 -25.28 -13.47 -5.85
C LEU A 42 -25.43 -14.06 -4.45
N PHE A 43 -26.27 -13.42 -3.63
CA PHE A 43 -26.57 -13.84 -2.27
C PHE A 43 -28.06 -14.03 -2.10
N VAL A 44 -28.46 -14.90 -1.17
CA VAL A 44 -29.82 -14.88 -0.65
C VAL A 44 -29.97 -13.60 0.16
N LYS A 45 -31.09 -12.89 -0.01
CA LYS A 45 -31.34 -11.64 0.73
C LYS A 45 -31.19 -11.87 2.24
N GLY A 46 -30.31 -11.09 2.88
CA GLY A 46 -29.95 -11.18 4.29
C GLY A 46 -28.72 -12.05 4.58
N THR A 47 -28.13 -12.72 3.59
CA THR A 47 -26.86 -13.47 3.74
C THR A 47 -25.68 -12.78 3.06
N GLU A 48 -25.93 -11.67 2.36
CA GLU A 48 -24.85 -10.83 1.84
C GLU A 48 -24.00 -10.24 2.98
N PRO A 49 -22.71 -9.94 2.73
CA PRO A 49 -21.90 -9.20 3.68
C PRO A 49 -22.58 -7.88 4.06
N SER A 50 -22.60 -7.55 5.35
CA SER A 50 -23.16 -6.28 5.81
C SER A 50 -22.41 -5.11 5.19
N GLU A 51 -23.08 -3.97 5.02
CA GLU A 51 -22.47 -2.76 4.45
C GLU A 51 -21.30 -2.25 5.31
N ASP A 52 -21.33 -2.48 6.62
CA ASP A 52 -20.26 -2.12 7.56
C ASP A 52 -19.08 -3.10 7.56
N SER A 53 -19.25 -4.30 6.96
CA SER A 53 -18.17 -5.28 6.85
C SER A 53 -17.33 -4.96 5.62
N ILE A 54 -16.46 -3.96 5.75
CA ILE A 54 -15.51 -3.55 4.71
C ILE A 54 -14.23 -4.40 4.79
N CYS A 55 -13.61 -4.65 3.64
CA CYS A 55 -12.33 -5.33 3.52
C CYS A 55 -11.24 -4.62 4.33
N ASP A 56 -10.63 -5.36 5.25
CA ASP A 56 -9.60 -4.93 6.20
C ASP A 56 -8.24 -5.62 5.95
N ILE A 57 -8.19 -6.58 5.03
CA ILE A 57 -6.95 -7.30 4.70
C ILE A 57 -6.12 -6.60 3.63
N HIS A 58 -6.74 -5.81 2.75
CA HIS A 58 -5.98 -4.99 1.79
C HIS A 58 -5.44 -3.77 2.52
N VAL A 59 -4.12 -3.63 2.58
CA VAL A 59 -3.43 -2.57 3.31
C VAL A 59 -2.40 -1.88 2.41
N ILE A 60 -2.22 -0.57 2.60
CA ILE A 60 -1.09 0.14 2.00
C ILE A 60 0.10 0.02 2.95
N LYS A 61 1.26 -0.38 2.41
CA LYS A 61 2.53 -0.36 3.13
C LYS A 61 3.60 0.29 2.27
N ASP A 62 4.48 1.02 2.94
CA ASP A 62 5.67 1.57 2.34
C ASP A 62 6.77 0.52 2.38
N VAL A 63 7.30 0.20 1.20
CA VAL A 63 8.38 -0.77 1.04
C VAL A 63 9.60 -0.11 0.42
N CYS A 64 10.76 -0.56 0.86
CA CYS A 64 12.01 -0.20 0.22
C CYS A 64 12.16 -1.03 -1.07
N ILE A 65 12.29 -0.36 -2.21
CA ILE A 65 12.40 -0.97 -3.55
C ILE A 65 13.61 -1.92 -3.63
N GLU A 66 14.70 -1.57 -2.95
CA GLU A 66 15.94 -2.34 -2.99
C GLU A 66 15.90 -3.60 -2.11
N SER A 67 15.35 -3.52 -0.89
CA SER A 67 15.30 -4.66 0.02
C SER A 67 14.01 -5.49 -0.08
N ASN A 68 12.96 -4.96 -0.71
CA ASN A 68 11.59 -5.50 -0.70
C ASN A 68 11.02 -5.73 0.73
N LYS A 69 11.56 -5.01 1.72
CA LYS A 69 11.12 -5.00 3.12
C LYS A 69 10.38 -3.72 3.44
N LEU A 70 9.71 -3.64 4.60
CA LEU A 70 9.07 -2.41 5.06
C LEU A 70 10.11 -1.27 5.13
N ALA A 71 9.76 -0.11 4.58
CA ALA A 71 10.64 1.05 4.60
C ALA A 71 10.93 1.48 6.03
N SER A 72 12.20 1.78 6.31
CA SER A 72 12.65 2.41 7.55
C SER A 72 12.78 3.92 7.35
N GLU A 73 12.92 4.67 8.44
CA GLU A 73 13.22 6.11 8.42
C GLU A 73 14.54 6.45 7.69
N TYR A 74 15.43 5.47 7.54
CA TYR A 74 16.71 5.62 6.86
C TYR A 74 16.61 5.38 5.35
N CYS A 75 15.50 4.83 4.86
CA CYS A 75 15.33 4.60 3.43
C CYS A 75 15.22 5.95 2.72
N PRO A 76 16.08 6.25 1.72
CA PRO A 76 15.97 7.49 0.97
C PRO A 76 14.60 7.55 0.27
N PRO A 77 13.94 8.72 0.15
CA PRO A 77 12.61 8.83 -0.42
C PRO A 77 12.48 8.23 -1.83
N ALA A 78 13.53 8.32 -2.64
CA ALA A 78 13.59 7.70 -3.97
C ALA A 78 13.51 6.17 -3.95
N SER A 79 13.87 5.54 -2.83
CA SER A 79 13.81 4.09 -2.63
C SER A 79 12.54 3.62 -1.93
N ILE A 80 11.65 4.53 -1.50
CA ILE A 80 10.39 4.19 -0.84
C ILE A 80 9.26 4.13 -1.86
N GLN A 81 8.49 3.05 -1.83
CA GLN A 81 7.32 2.88 -2.67
C GLN A 81 6.13 2.39 -1.85
N SER A 82 5.03 3.13 -1.86
CA SER A 82 3.75 2.68 -1.31
C SER A 82 3.09 1.68 -2.26
N LYS A 83 2.76 0.49 -1.75
CA LYS A 83 2.02 -0.54 -2.50
C LYS A 83 0.88 -1.08 -1.68
N VAL A 84 -0.15 -1.58 -2.37
CA VAL A 84 -1.20 -2.37 -1.76
C VAL A 84 -0.72 -3.81 -1.60
N PHE A 85 -0.94 -4.35 -0.41
CA PHE A 85 -0.65 -5.72 -0.02
C PHE A 85 -1.88 -6.35 0.62
N ILE A 86 -1.82 -7.67 0.81
CA ILE A 86 -2.73 -8.39 1.68
C ILE A 86 -2.06 -8.60 3.04
N GLN A 87 -2.82 -8.47 4.12
CA GLN A 87 -2.41 -8.79 5.49
C GLN A 87 -3.45 -9.76 6.05
N ARG A 88 -3.06 -11.03 6.21
CA ARG A 88 -3.97 -12.02 6.80
C ARG A 88 -4.12 -11.76 8.31
N PRO A 89 -5.33 -11.94 8.85
CA PRO A 89 -5.54 -11.85 10.30
C PRO A 89 -4.87 -13.02 11.04
N GLU A 90 -4.78 -14.19 10.39
CA GLU A 90 -4.14 -15.37 10.93
C GLU A 90 -2.75 -15.58 10.32
N SER A 91 -1.76 -15.87 11.17
CA SER A 91 -0.42 -16.21 10.73
C SER A 91 -0.40 -17.56 10.02
N LEU A 92 0.34 -17.65 8.93
CA LEU A 92 0.57 -18.93 8.25
C LEU A 92 1.44 -19.85 9.11
N ASP A 93 1.04 -21.12 9.21
CA ASP A 93 1.85 -22.15 9.85
C ASP A 93 3.05 -22.48 8.95
N PRO A 94 4.31 -22.27 9.41
CA PRO A 94 5.50 -22.56 8.62
C PRO A 94 5.66 -24.06 8.28
N ASN A 95 4.95 -24.96 8.96
CA ASN A 95 4.98 -26.39 8.69
C ASN A 95 4.05 -26.80 7.54
N ASN A 96 3.16 -25.92 7.11
CA ASN A 96 2.22 -26.19 6.03
C ASN A 96 2.69 -25.60 4.70
N ALA A 97 2.15 -26.10 3.59
CA ALA A 97 2.43 -25.51 2.29
C ALA A 97 1.94 -24.05 2.26
N MET A 98 2.83 -23.13 1.90
CA MET A 98 2.46 -21.72 1.73
C MET A 98 1.43 -21.59 0.60
N PRO A 99 0.40 -20.74 0.78
CA PRO A 99 -0.59 -20.52 -0.25
C PRO A 99 0.03 -19.76 -1.44
N ALA A 100 -0.52 -19.97 -2.64
CA ALA A 100 0.06 -19.43 -3.87
C ALA A 100 0.07 -17.89 -3.94
N ASP A 101 -0.83 -17.25 -3.20
CA ASP A 101 -0.97 -15.80 -3.07
C ASP A 101 -0.10 -15.20 -1.96
N TYR A 102 0.72 -15.99 -1.26
CA TYR A 102 1.67 -15.50 -0.25
C TYR A 102 2.61 -14.41 -0.77
N ILE A 103 2.92 -14.42 -2.07
CA ILE A 103 3.74 -13.39 -2.72
C ILE A 103 3.15 -11.97 -2.69
N TYR A 104 1.84 -11.84 -2.40
CA TYR A 104 1.14 -10.56 -2.27
C TYR A 104 0.96 -10.14 -0.80
N GLU A 105 1.43 -10.97 0.13
CA GLU A 105 1.34 -10.68 1.54
C GLU A 105 2.35 -9.60 1.95
N ALA A 106 1.93 -8.71 2.83
CA ALA A 106 2.78 -7.61 3.29
C ALA A 106 4.05 -8.15 3.95
N PRO A 107 5.24 -7.61 3.61
CA PRO A 107 6.46 -7.98 4.32
C PRO A 107 6.35 -7.59 5.79
N THR A 108 6.92 -8.42 6.67
CA THR A 108 6.92 -8.19 8.12
C THR A 108 8.25 -7.66 8.64
N SER A 109 9.33 -7.85 7.87
CA SER A 109 10.66 -7.37 8.21
C SER A 109 10.87 -5.94 7.74
N ILE A 110 11.63 -5.18 8.52
CA ILE A 110 12.04 -3.81 8.20
C ILE A 110 13.32 -3.86 7.36
N CYS A 111 13.47 -2.89 6.46
CA CYS A 111 14.67 -2.66 5.67
C CYS A 111 15.92 -2.56 6.55
N ASP A 112 16.92 -3.37 6.23
CA ASP A 112 18.19 -3.50 6.96
C ASP A 112 19.40 -3.02 6.14
N ILE A 113 19.19 -2.61 4.88
CA ILE A 113 20.24 -2.08 4.00
C ILE A 113 20.48 -0.59 4.22
N HIS A 114 19.42 0.17 4.52
CA HIS A 114 19.49 1.58 4.83
C HIS A 114 19.54 1.76 6.35
N LYS A 115 20.70 2.16 6.86
CA LYS A 115 20.96 2.37 8.30
C LYS A 115 21.37 3.80 8.64
N THR A 116 21.62 4.61 7.63
CA THR A 116 22.08 5.99 7.74
C THR A 116 21.21 6.82 6.83
N PHE A 117 20.62 7.88 7.39
CA PHE A 117 19.86 8.85 6.61
C PHE A 117 20.82 9.55 5.66
N MET A 118 20.69 9.30 4.37
CA MET A 118 21.38 10.08 3.34
C MET A 118 20.37 11.11 2.83
N PRO A 119 20.59 12.42 3.06
CA PRO A 119 19.76 13.45 2.45
C PRO A 119 19.85 13.33 0.93
N ASN A 120 18.75 13.61 0.22
CA ASN A 120 18.72 13.59 -1.23
C ASN A 120 19.78 14.54 -1.80
N GLU A 121 20.66 14.04 -2.67
CA GLU A 121 21.63 14.87 -3.42
C GLU A 121 20.93 15.63 -4.57
N GLY A 122 19.87 16.38 -4.25
CA GLY A 122 19.06 17.09 -5.24
C GLY A 122 18.58 18.47 -4.80
N ASP A 123 18.86 18.89 -3.57
CA ASP A 123 18.58 20.24 -3.09
C ASP A 123 19.79 21.10 -3.47
N ASP A 124 19.76 21.65 -4.67
CA ASP A 124 20.60 22.78 -5.08
C ASP A 124 20.26 24.00 -4.24
N TYR A 125 20.81 24.04 -3.03
CA TYR A 125 20.90 25.30 -2.30
C TYR A 125 21.82 26.22 -3.10
N GLU A 126 21.25 27.12 -3.91
CA GLU A 126 21.99 28.29 -4.38
C GLU A 126 22.43 29.06 -3.14
N ILE A 127 23.69 28.89 -2.73
CA ILE A 127 24.34 29.80 -1.79
C ILE A 127 24.57 31.07 -2.59
N ASP A 128 23.69 32.04 -2.40
CA ASP A 128 23.93 33.44 -2.72
C ASP A 128 25.13 33.91 -1.88
N ASN A 129 26.33 33.68 -2.40
CA ASN A 129 27.57 34.19 -1.85
C ASN A 129 27.66 35.69 -2.17
N ASP A 130 26.95 36.53 -1.41
CA ASP A 130 27.25 37.96 -1.38
C ASP A 130 28.45 38.20 -0.46
N ALA A 131 29.63 37.89 -0.99
CA ALA A 131 30.91 38.34 -0.45
C ALA A 131 31.28 39.68 -1.11
N GLY A 132 30.80 40.78 -0.55
CA GLY A 132 31.29 42.13 -0.83
C GLY A 132 32.32 42.55 0.22
N GLU A 133 33.58 42.65 -0.20
CA GLU A 133 34.77 43.03 0.59
C GLU A 133 34.66 44.37 1.35
N SER A 134 35.50 44.42 2.39
CA SER A 134 35.89 45.53 3.26
C SER A 134 36.15 46.88 2.61
N ASP A 135 35.90 47.96 3.35
CA ASP A 135 36.89 49.01 3.48
C ASP A 135 36.83 49.74 4.83
N SER A 136 38.03 50.02 5.36
CA SER A 136 38.31 50.55 6.69
C SER A 136 38.79 51.99 6.61
N SER A 137 38.12 52.92 7.31
CA SER A 137 38.64 54.22 7.80
C SER A 137 37.52 54.85 8.64
N GLY A 138 37.65 55.29 9.89
CA GLY A 138 38.70 56.06 10.55
C GLY A 138 38.07 57.36 11.10
N SER A 139 38.36 57.68 12.37
CA SER A 139 38.27 58.99 13.07
C SER A 139 36.92 59.60 13.53
N ASP A 140 36.89 59.81 14.87
CA ASP A 140 36.58 61.02 15.64
C ASP A 140 35.17 61.34 16.18
N ASP A 141 35.12 61.29 17.53
CA ASP A 141 34.57 62.25 18.51
C ASP A 141 33.18 62.89 18.32
N TYR A 142 32.32 62.72 19.34
CA TYR A 142 31.74 63.81 20.14
C TYR A 142 31.18 63.31 21.47
#